data_AF-A0A934BCU1-F1
#
_entry.id   AF-A0A934BCU1-F1
#
_cell.length_a   1.000
_cell.length_b   1.000
_cell.length_c   1.000
_cell.angle_alpha   90.00
_cell.angle_beta   90.00
_cell.angle_gamma   90.00
#
_symmetry.space_group_name_H-M   'P 1'
#
loop_
_entity.id
_entity.type
_entity.pdbx_description
1 polymer ?
#
loop_
_entity_poly.entity_id
_entity_poly.type
_entity_poly.pdbx_seq_one_letter_code
_entity_poly.pdbx_strand_id
1 'polypeptide(L)'
;MEEMEEKEPAEKPPFRKGLKGLLDRWRAFRDKVPVAAKTIIALLILLSIGGAGFTAFTTYNFTQNNPKFCNSCHIMNESFAAWEKSEHAQINCHECHHLSVAELNALMVSAFIKRTEKVPVRYGKIIVPWKYCMGCHWEENEHYPEAKKINDSRLHAKHYFIEKIECAKCHGYKVHQFQPEQRYCLECHKGKEVHGEGMEGLACLNCHTDRTPDLKPGTSKCLFCHGDGAVREQLLIDNTIDVKYFKPSAELINKATKIDRPKDAPMQFFCSTCHKPHGQVRPDDIGTCLSCHPNEDKVGKHKVHIEDAEIKCTHCHKPHSWKVTKKLSKTLCIECHEYRDPGNFLK
;
A
#
# COMPACT_ATOMS: atom_id res chain seq x y z
N MET A 1 -90.12 -2.66 -59.16
CA MET A 1 -90.15 -3.98 -58.48
C MET A 1 -88.80 -4.15 -57.84
N GLU A 2 -88.84 -4.11 -56.52
CA GLU A 2 -87.77 -4.52 -55.62
C GLU A 2 -87.26 -5.91 -56.00
N GLU A 3 -85.99 -6.15 -55.76
CA GLU A 3 -85.65 -7.11 -54.71
C GLU A 3 -84.29 -6.72 -54.12
N MET A 4 -84.35 -6.33 -52.85
CA MET A 4 -83.20 -6.10 -52.00
C MET A 4 -82.58 -7.46 -51.69
N GLU A 5 -81.32 -7.66 -52.08
CA GLU A 5 -80.55 -8.82 -51.68
C GLU A 5 -80.21 -8.68 -50.18
N GLU A 6 -80.90 -9.50 -49.38
CA GLU A 6 -80.81 -9.56 -47.93
C GLU A 6 -79.41 -10.06 -47.52
N LYS A 7 -78.60 -9.17 -46.93
CA LYS A 7 -77.30 -9.55 -46.33
C LYS A 7 -77.54 -10.48 -45.15
N GLU A 8 -76.98 -11.68 -45.21
CA GLU A 8 -76.86 -12.60 -44.08
C GLU A 8 -76.30 -11.88 -42.83
N PRO A 9 -76.83 -12.13 -41.63
CA PRO A 9 -76.30 -11.53 -40.42
C PRO A 9 -74.95 -12.16 -40.08
N ALA A 10 -73.90 -11.32 -40.05
CA ALA A 10 -72.57 -11.73 -39.60
C ALA A 10 -72.66 -12.39 -38.21
N GLU A 11 -72.25 -13.66 -38.12
CA GLU A 11 -72.12 -14.39 -36.85
C GLU A 11 -71.32 -13.54 -35.85
N LYS A 12 -71.95 -13.20 -34.72
CA LYS A 12 -71.27 -12.47 -33.64
C LYS A 12 -70.11 -13.35 -33.17
N PRO A 13 -68.87 -12.83 -33.12
CA PRO A 13 -67.73 -13.63 -32.70
C PRO A 13 -67.97 -14.18 -31.27
N PRO A 14 -67.60 -15.44 -30.98
CA PRO A 14 -68.02 -16.16 -29.78
C PRO A 14 -67.49 -15.56 -28.46
N PHE A 15 -66.63 -14.54 -28.54
CA PHE A 15 -66.07 -13.84 -27.38
C PHE A 15 -66.06 -12.33 -27.61
N ARG A 16 -66.37 -11.58 -26.56
CA ARG A 16 -66.29 -10.11 -26.55
C ARG A 16 -64.84 -9.66 -26.79
N LYS A 17 -64.59 -8.45 -27.29
CA LYS A 17 -63.22 -7.91 -27.42
C LYS A 17 -62.74 -7.35 -26.06
N GLY A 18 -61.43 -7.29 -25.86
CA GLY A 18 -60.81 -6.70 -24.66
C GLY A 18 -60.84 -7.61 -23.42
N LEU A 19 -60.65 -7.04 -22.23
CA LEU A 19 -60.49 -7.75 -20.96
C LEU A 19 -61.68 -8.69 -20.64
N LYS A 20 -62.91 -8.27 -20.97
CA LYS A 20 -64.12 -9.09 -20.80
C LYS A 20 -64.10 -10.35 -21.67
N GLY A 21 -63.59 -10.24 -22.90
CA GLY A 21 -63.36 -11.40 -23.78
C GLY A 21 -62.33 -12.38 -23.27
N LEU A 22 -61.26 -11.87 -22.67
CA LEU A 22 -60.21 -12.69 -22.07
C LEU A 22 -60.76 -13.48 -20.86
N LEU A 23 -61.61 -12.84 -20.05
CA LEU A 23 -62.30 -13.47 -18.92
C LEU A 23 -63.32 -14.52 -19.37
N ASP A 24 -64.08 -14.25 -20.44
CA ASP A 24 -65.03 -15.22 -21.00
C ASP A 24 -64.29 -16.46 -21.55
N ARG A 25 -63.16 -16.25 -22.23
CA ARG A 25 -62.27 -17.33 -22.69
C ARG A 25 -61.66 -18.11 -21.53
N TRP A 26 -61.24 -17.43 -20.47
CA TRP A 26 -60.68 -18.06 -19.27
C TRP A 26 -61.72 -18.89 -18.50
N ARG A 27 -62.97 -18.40 -18.39
CA ARG A 27 -64.08 -19.15 -17.79
C ARG A 27 -64.44 -20.39 -18.61
N ALA A 28 -64.58 -20.25 -19.92
CA ALA A 28 -64.87 -21.39 -20.81
C ALA A 28 -63.74 -22.45 -20.79
N PHE A 29 -62.48 -22.02 -20.71
CA PHE A 29 -61.33 -22.91 -20.52
C PHE A 29 -61.35 -23.58 -19.14
N ARG A 30 -61.61 -22.82 -18.07
CA ARG A 30 -61.74 -23.34 -16.70
C ARG A 30 -62.82 -24.41 -16.64
N ASP A 31 -63.97 -24.22 -17.27
CA ASP A 31 -65.09 -25.13 -17.10
C ASP A 31 -64.94 -26.43 -17.93
N LYS A 32 -64.10 -26.41 -19.00
CA LYS A 32 -63.80 -27.58 -19.85
C LYS A 32 -62.59 -28.41 -19.44
N VAL A 33 -61.73 -27.90 -18.57
CA VAL A 33 -60.49 -28.60 -18.14
C VAL A 33 -60.74 -29.37 -16.83
N PRO A 34 -60.44 -30.69 -16.78
CA PRO A 34 -60.58 -31.50 -15.57
C PRO A 34 -59.78 -30.90 -14.40
N VAL A 35 -60.26 -31.08 -13.16
CA VAL A 35 -59.58 -30.58 -11.95
C VAL A 35 -58.14 -31.09 -11.86
N ALA A 36 -57.89 -32.36 -12.22
CA ALA A 36 -56.56 -32.95 -12.29
C ALA A 36 -55.61 -32.25 -13.29
N ALA A 37 -56.12 -31.79 -14.42
CA ALA A 37 -55.30 -31.05 -15.39
C ALA A 37 -54.99 -29.63 -14.90
N LYS A 38 -55.90 -28.97 -14.17
CA LYS A 38 -55.63 -27.67 -13.53
C LYS A 38 -54.59 -27.76 -12.44
N THR A 39 -54.62 -28.80 -11.62
CA THR A 39 -53.60 -29.01 -10.57
C THR A 39 -52.24 -29.28 -11.18
N ILE A 40 -52.14 -30.09 -12.23
CA ILE A 40 -50.90 -30.32 -12.97
C ILE A 40 -50.37 -29.01 -13.58
N ILE A 41 -51.21 -28.22 -14.24
CA ILE A 41 -50.81 -26.92 -14.81
C ILE A 41 -50.33 -25.96 -13.72
N ALA A 42 -51.03 -25.87 -12.59
CA ALA A 42 -50.62 -25.02 -11.47
C ALA A 42 -49.27 -25.46 -10.87
N LEU A 43 -49.06 -26.76 -10.72
CA LEU A 43 -47.77 -27.32 -10.26
C LEU A 43 -46.64 -27.05 -11.25
N LEU A 44 -46.88 -27.17 -12.56
CA LEU A 44 -45.89 -26.87 -13.59
C LEU A 44 -45.55 -25.38 -13.64
N ILE A 45 -46.54 -24.49 -13.45
CA ILE A 45 -46.31 -23.05 -13.35
C ILE A 45 -45.48 -22.74 -12.09
N LEU A 46 -45.84 -23.31 -10.94
CA LEU A 46 -45.07 -23.15 -9.70
C LEU A 46 -43.64 -23.65 -9.85
N LEU A 47 -43.45 -24.82 -10.46
CA LEU A 47 -42.13 -25.38 -10.75
C LEU A 47 -41.34 -24.48 -11.72
N SER A 48 -41.99 -23.94 -12.74
CA SER A 48 -41.35 -23.05 -13.72
C SER A 48 -40.94 -21.72 -13.09
N ILE A 49 -41.81 -21.11 -12.28
CA ILE A 49 -41.50 -19.86 -11.56
C ILE A 49 -40.42 -20.11 -10.51
N GLY A 50 -40.53 -21.20 -9.74
CA GLY A 50 -39.54 -21.59 -8.74
C GLY A 50 -38.18 -21.88 -9.39
N GLY A 51 -38.17 -22.62 -10.50
CA GLY A 51 -36.99 -22.90 -11.30
C GLY A 51 -36.36 -21.63 -11.86
N ALA A 52 -37.16 -20.78 -12.52
CA ALA A 52 -36.70 -19.50 -13.07
C ALA A 52 -36.12 -18.58 -11.99
N GLY A 53 -36.83 -18.45 -10.85
CA GLY A 53 -36.38 -17.68 -9.70
C GLY A 53 -35.08 -18.20 -9.11
N PHE A 54 -34.94 -19.53 -8.96
CA PHE A 54 -33.72 -20.15 -8.48
C PHE A 54 -32.55 -19.93 -9.45
N THR A 55 -32.74 -20.10 -10.76
CA THR A 55 -31.71 -19.79 -11.77
C THR A 55 -31.33 -18.32 -11.78
N ALA A 56 -32.30 -17.40 -11.67
CA ALA A 56 -32.04 -15.98 -11.63
C ALA A 56 -31.22 -15.60 -10.38
N PHE A 57 -31.61 -16.11 -9.21
CA PHE A 57 -30.91 -15.88 -7.95
C PHE A 57 -29.48 -16.43 -7.98
N THR A 58 -29.28 -17.68 -8.41
CA THR A 58 -27.96 -18.31 -8.49
C THR A 58 -27.05 -17.61 -9.49
N THR A 59 -27.58 -17.22 -10.66
CA THR A 59 -26.84 -16.45 -11.67
C THR A 59 -26.45 -15.07 -11.14
N TYR A 60 -27.39 -14.36 -10.50
CA TYR A 60 -27.11 -13.07 -9.89
C TYR A 60 -26.04 -13.19 -8.82
N ASN A 61 -26.16 -14.15 -7.91
CA ASN A 61 -25.19 -14.35 -6.84
C ASN A 61 -23.80 -14.74 -7.37
N PHE A 62 -23.73 -15.58 -8.41
CA PHE A 62 -22.45 -15.93 -9.03
C PHE A 62 -21.81 -14.72 -9.72
N THR A 63 -22.57 -13.93 -10.48
CA THR A 63 -22.05 -12.80 -11.24
C THR A 63 -21.70 -11.59 -10.37
N GLN A 64 -22.42 -11.38 -9.28
CA GLN A 64 -22.27 -10.19 -8.42
C GLN A 64 -21.46 -10.44 -7.16
N ASN A 65 -21.57 -11.64 -6.56
CA ASN A 65 -21.03 -11.92 -5.22
C ASN A 65 -19.96 -13.02 -5.22
N ASN A 66 -19.57 -13.56 -6.37
CA ASN A 66 -18.52 -14.58 -6.46
C ASN A 66 -17.30 -14.11 -7.30
N PRO A 67 -16.12 -13.92 -6.69
CA PRO A 67 -14.90 -13.52 -7.41
C PRO A 67 -14.51 -14.46 -8.57
N LYS A 68 -14.93 -15.74 -8.53
CA LYS A 68 -14.65 -16.71 -9.60
C LYS A 68 -15.29 -16.31 -10.93
N PHE A 69 -16.37 -15.53 -10.91
CA PHE A 69 -16.95 -15.00 -12.13
C PHE A 69 -15.96 -14.08 -12.86
N CYS A 70 -15.29 -13.17 -12.15
CA CYS A 70 -14.28 -12.29 -12.75
C CYS A 70 -13.11 -13.09 -13.34
N ASN A 71 -12.71 -14.19 -12.69
CA ASN A 71 -11.66 -15.08 -13.17
C ASN A 71 -12.07 -15.96 -14.37
N SER A 72 -13.34 -15.92 -14.80
CA SER A 72 -13.77 -16.60 -16.03
C SER A 72 -13.25 -15.92 -17.30
N CYS A 73 -12.79 -14.67 -17.18
CA CYS A 73 -12.17 -13.92 -18.25
C CYS A 73 -10.66 -14.11 -18.22
N HIS A 74 -10.06 -14.58 -19.32
CA HIS A 74 -8.60 -14.82 -19.41
C HIS A 74 -7.74 -13.60 -19.04
N ILE A 75 -8.23 -12.39 -19.34
CA ILE A 75 -7.57 -11.12 -19.02
C ILE A 75 -7.48 -10.81 -17.51
N MET A 76 -8.30 -11.50 -16.70
CA MET A 76 -8.34 -11.34 -15.25
C MET A 76 -7.45 -12.32 -14.51
N ASN A 77 -6.93 -13.36 -15.16
CA ASN A 77 -6.19 -14.45 -14.49
C ASN A 77 -5.03 -13.92 -13.62
N GLU A 78 -4.19 -13.04 -14.17
CA GLU A 78 -3.04 -12.49 -13.43
C GLU A 78 -3.49 -11.60 -12.25
N SER A 79 -4.50 -10.77 -12.48
CA SER A 79 -5.09 -9.90 -11.45
C SER A 79 -5.73 -10.70 -10.33
N PHE A 80 -6.45 -11.77 -10.67
CA PHE A 80 -7.06 -12.68 -9.71
C PHE A 80 -5.99 -13.43 -8.89
N ALA A 81 -4.94 -13.93 -9.53
CA ALA A 81 -3.84 -14.60 -8.84
C ALA A 81 -3.07 -13.66 -7.89
N ALA A 82 -2.97 -12.36 -8.21
CA ALA A 82 -2.40 -11.36 -7.30
C ALA A 82 -3.35 -11.07 -6.12
N TRP A 83 -4.64 -10.91 -6.38
CA TRP A 83 -5.67 -10.72 -5.34
C TRP A 83 -5.73 -11.90 -4.36
N GLU A 84 -5.70 -13.14 -4.87
CA GLU A 84 -5.75 -14.38 -4.06
C GLU A 84 -4.57 -14.50 -3.08
N LYS A 85 -3.43 -13.89 -3.42
CA LYS A 85 -2.23 -13.83 -2.56
C LYS A 85 -2.20 -12.59 -1.64
N SER A 86 -3.17 -11.69 -1.77
CA SER A 86 -3.22 -10.43 -1.03
C SER A 86 -4.01 -10.58 0.27
N GLU A 87 -3.84 -9.60 1.18
CA GLU A 87 -4.64 -9.52 2.42
C GLU A 87 -6.15 -9.33 2.13
N HIS A 88 -6.54 -9.00 0.89
CA HIS A 88 -7.94 -8.80 0.48
C HIS A 88 -8.56 -10.04 -0.19
N ALA A 89 -7.91 -11.20 -0.16
CA ALA A 89 -8.37 -12.43 -0.83
C ALA A 89 -9.76 -12.96 -0.36
N GLN A 90 -10.32 -12.39 0.71
CA GLN A 90 -11.65 -12.73 1.22
C GLN A 90 -12.72 -11.70 0.85
N ILE A 91 -12.36 -10.64 0.12
CA ILE A 91 -13.24 -9.53 -0.24
C ILE A 91 -13.71 -9.70 -1.68
N ASN A 92 -15.00 -9.44 -1.93
CA ASN A 92 -15.53 -9.48 -3.29
C ASN A 92 -14.93 -8.37 -4.17
N CYS A 93 -14.69 -8.65 -5.46
CA CYS A 93 -14.16 -7.67 -6.40
C CYS A 93 -15.00 -6.37 -6.45
N HIS A 94 -16.32 -6.47 -6.31
CA HIS A 94 -17.25 -5.35 -6.38
C HIS A 94 -17.20 -4.42 -5.16
N GLU A 95 -16.58 -4.82 -4.05
CA GLU A 95 -16.32 -3.93 -2.91
C GLU A 95 -15.35 -2.80 -3.29
N CYS A 96 -14.56 -3.01 -4.34
CA CYS A 96 -13.65 -2.01 -4.92
C CYS A 96 -14.09 -1.58 -6.33
N HIS A 97 -14.54 -2.53 -7.14
CA HIS A 97 -14.94 -2.32 -8.53
C HIS A 97 -16.46 -2.23 -8.66
N HIS A 98 -17.02 -1.06 -8.41
CA HIS A 98 -18.47 -0.83 -8.59
C HIS A 98 -18.84 -0.64 -10.05
N LEU A 99 -19.02 -1.75 -10.77
CA LEU A 99 -19.53 -1.79 -12.13
C LEU A 99 -21.06 -1.85 -12.11
N SER A 100 -21.73 -1.06 -12.96
CA SER A 100 -23.14 -1.25 -13.24
C SER A 100 -23.36 -2.54 -14.04
N VAL A 101 -24.59 -3.07 -14.01
CA VAL A 101 -24.97 -4.25 -14.81
C VAL A 101 -24.68 -4.04 -16.31
N ALA A 102 -24.91 -2.83 -16.82
CA ALA A 102 -24.62 -2.49 -18.22
C ALA A 102 -23.11 -2.55 -18.53
N GLU A 103 -22.27 -2.05 -17.63
CA GLU A 103 -20.81 -2.10 -17.79
C GLU A 103 -20.28 -3.53 -17.70
N LEU A 104 -20.80 -4.32 -16.76
CA LEU A 104 -20.45 -5.74 -16.64
C LEU A 104 -20.82 -6.51 -17.92
N ASN A 105 -22.02 -6.26 -18.47
CA ASN A 105 -22.45 -6.83 -19.74
C ASN A 105 -21.56 -6.41 -20.90
N ALA A 106 -21.13 -5.14 -20.94
CA ALA A 106 -20.19 -4.66 -21.95
C ALA A 106 -18.82 -5.37 -21.86
N LEU A 107 -18.34 -5.64 -20.65
CA LEU A 107 -17.12 -6.43 -20.44
C LEU A 107 -17.30 -7.87 -20.91
N MET A 108 -18.44 -8.51 -20.64
CA MET A 108 -18.74 -9.85 -21.15
C MET A 108 -18.76 -9.90 -22.68
N VAL A 109 -19.38 -8.93 -23.34
CA VAL A 109 -19.35 -8.81 -24.81
C VAL A 109 -17.91 -8.66 -25.30
N SER A 110 -17.09 -7.84 -24.62
CA SER A 110 -15.68 -7.66 -24.97
C SER A 110 -14.87 -8.96 -24.82
N ALA A 111 -15.09 -9.72 -23.74
CA ALA A 111 -14.36 -10.95 -23.44
C ALA A 111 -14.78 -12.12 -24.34
N PHE A 112 -16.08 -12.38 -24.51
CA PHE A 112 -16.57 -13.59 -25.17
C PHE A 112 -16.90 -13.40 -26.65
N ILE A 113 -17.39 -12.22 -27.04
CA ILE A 113 -17.76 -11.92 -28.44
C ILE A 113 -16.58 -11.30 -29.18
N LYS A 114 -16.00 -10.22 -28.63
CA LYS A 114 -14.86 -9.52 -29.28
C LYS A 114 -13.51 -10.18 -29.02
N ARG A 115 -13.41 -11.07 -28.02
CA ARG A 115 -12.18 -11.76 -27.61
C ARG A 115 -10.98 -10.83 -27.43
N THR A 116 -11.23 -9.70 -26.75
CA THR A 116 -10.18 -8.71 -26.51
C THR A 116 -9.07 -9.32 -25.66
N GLU A 117 -7.83 -9.26 -26.15
CA GLU A 117 -6.66 -9.83 -25.46
C GLU A 117 -5.93 -8.82 -24.57
N LYS A 118 -6.08 -7.53 -24.82
CA LYS A 118 -5.38 -6.48 -24.08
C LYS A 118 -6.35 -5.38 -23.66
N VAL A 119 -6.26 -4.97 -22.39
CA VAL A 119 -6.92 -3.74 -21.94
C VAL A 119 -6.06 -2.56 -22.41
N PRO A 120 -6.61 -1.58 -23.13
CA PRO A 120 -5.84 -0.39 -23.48
C PRO A 120 -5.36 0.31 -22.21
N VAL A 121 -4.15 0.86 -22.27
CA VAL A 121 -3.54 1.53 -21.12
C VAL A 121 -4.41 2.71 -20.70
N ARG A 122 -4.79 2.75 -19.43
CA ARG A 122 -5.72 3.76 -18.89
C ARG A 122 -4.94 4.86 -18.18
N TYR A 123 -4.06 5.56 -18.91
CA TYR A 123 -3.26 6.64 -18.34
C TYR A 123 -4.14 7.69 -17.65
N GLY A 124 -3.79 8.04 -16.41
CA GLY A 124 -4.47 9.06 -15.63
C GLY A 124 -5.90 8.73 -15.18
N LYS A 125 -6.41 7.52 -15.45
CA LYS A 125 -7.76 7.12 -15.02
C LYS A 125 -7.69 6.36 -13.71
N ILE A 126 -8.40 6.86 -12.71
CA ILE A 126 -8.61 6.19 -11.44
C ILE A 126 -9.67 5.10 -11.68
N ILE A 127 -9.26 3.83 -11.63
CA ILE A 127 -10.17 2.68 -11.81
C ILE A 127 -10.91 2.38 -10.51
N VAL A 128 -10.18 2.42 -9.39
CA VAL A 128 -10.72 2.23 -8.04
C VAL A 128 -10.46 3.52 -7.26
N PRO A 129 -11.49 4.38 -7.12
CA PRO A 129 -11.42 5.59 -6.31
C PRO A 129 -11.15 5.30 -4.83
N TRP A 130 -10.45 6.22 -4.16
CA TRP A 130 -10.11 6.15 -2.73
C TRP A 130 -11.30 5.87 -1.80
N LYS A 131 -12.51 6.31 -2.15
CA LYS A 131 -13.71 6.21 -1.30
C LYS A 131 -14.04 4.76 -0.92
N TYR A 132 -13.75 3.82 -1.83
CA TYR A 132 -13.98 2.39 -1.57
C TYR A 132 -12.96 1.83 -0.57
N CYS A 133 -11.74 2.36 -0.55
CA CYS A 133 -10.75 2.01 0.47
C CYS A 133 -11.14 2.60 1.83
N MET A 134 -11.62 3.85 1.86
CA MET A 134 -11.96 4.54 3.11
C MET A 134 -13.15 3.92 3.85
N GLY A 135 -14.11 3.33 3.15
CA GLY A 135 -15.23 2.62 3.76
C GLY A 135 -14.81 1.48 4.69
N CYS A 136 -13.58 0.95 4.56
CA CYS A 136 -13.03 -0.08 5.46
C CYS A 136 -11.80 0.41 6.24
N HIS A 137 -10.90 1.17 5.61
CA HIS A 137 -9.62 1.57 6.21
C HIS A 137 -9.66 2.90 6.97
N TRP A 138 -10.79 3.61 6.91
CA TRP A 138 -10.95 4.91 7.57
C TRP A 138 -12.18 4.98 8.45
N GLU A 139 -13.31 4.52 7.91
CA GLU A 139 -14.61 4.42 8.55
C GLU A 139 -14.83 3.03 9.14
N GLU A 140 -15.70 2.90 10.14
CA GLU A 140 -16.09 1.58 10.67
C GLU A 140 -16.91 0.80 9.63
N ASN A 141 -16.65 -0.51 9.54
CA ASN A 141 -17.35 -1.39 8.61
C ASN A 141 -17.76 -2.66 9.36
N GLU A 142 -19.06 -2.90 9.47
CA GLU A 142 -19.61 -4.06 10.19
C GLU A 142 -19.27 -5.40 9.54
N HIS A 143 -19.11 -5.42 8.21
CA HIS A 143 -18.78 -6.65 7.47
C HIS A 143 -17.29 -6.99 7.57
N TYR A 144 -16.44 -5.97 7.76
CA TYR A 144 -14.99 -6.10 7.85
C TYR A 144 -14.45 -5.38 9.11
N PRO A 145 -14.80 -5.83 10.33
CA PRO A 145 -14.40 -5.16 11.57
C PRO A 145 -12.88 -5.23 11.81
N GLU A 146 -12.23 -6.28 11.30
CA GLU A 146 -10.78 -6.49 11.39
C GLU A 146 -9.98 -5.64 10.39
N ALA A 147 -10.65 -4.84 9.55
CA ALA A 147 -9.97 -3.98 8.60
C ALA A 147 -9.08 -2.97 9.32
N LYS A 148 -7.77 -3.03 9.03
CA LYS A 148 -6.79 -2.15 9.67
C LYS A 148 -7.09 -0.68 9.35
N LYS A 149 -7.36 0.11 10.38
CA LYS A 149 -7.52 1.57 10.24
C LYS A 149 -6.17 2.24 10.01
N ILE A 150 -6.17 3.23 9.13
CA ILE A 150 -5.03 4.09 8.80
C ILE A 150 -5.32 5.58 9.12
N ASN A 151 -6.46 5.84 9.76
CA ASN A 151 -6.96 7.19 10.01
C ASN A 151 -6.15 7.98 11.05
N ASP A 152 -5.31 7.30 11.83
CA ASP A 152 -4.34 7.86 12.77
C ASP A 152 -2.96 8.11 12.14
N SER A 153 -2.75 7.66 10.90
CA SER A 153 -1.44 7.74 10.25
C SER A 153 -1.15 9.15 9.73
N ARG A 154 -0.16 9.80 10.35
CA ARG A 154 0.34 11.12 9.91
C ARG A 154 0.83 11.10 8.45
N LEU A 155 1.41 9.97 8.03
CA LEU A 155 1.89 9.80 6.67
C LEU A 155 0.73 9.81 5.67
N HIS A 156 -0.33 9.03 5.94
CA HIS A 156 -1.53 9.04 5.08
C HIS A 156 -2.22 10.41 5.13
N ALA A 157 -2.35 11.03 6.30
CA ALA A 157 -2.98 12.34 6.43
C ALA A 157 -2.28 13.42 5.58
N LYS A 158 -0.93 13.43 5.57
CA LYS A 158 -0.16 14.34 4.72
C LYS A 158 -0.42 14.10 3.24
N HIS A 159 -0.30 12.87 2.77
CA HIS A 159 -0.40 12.60 1.33
C HIS A 159 -1.84 12.67 0.81
N TYR A 160 -2.82 12.26 1.60
CA TYR A 160 -4.21 12.25 1.18
C TYR A 160 -4.91 13.59 1.43
N PHE A 161 -4.98 14.09 2.68
CA PHE A 161 -5.77 15.30 2.94
C PHE A 161 -5.09 16.59 2.52
N ILE A 162 -3.76 16.66 2.67
CA ILE A 162 -3.00 17.88 2.37
C ILE A 162 -2.62 17.88 0.89
N GLU A 163 -1.99 16.81 0.41
CA GLU A 163 -1.49 16.72 -0.98
C GLU A 163 -2.51 16.16 -1.98
N LYS A 164 -3.68 15.65 -1.53
CA LYS A 164 -4.75 15.12 -2.39
C LYS A 164 -4.29 14.00 -3.34
N ILE A 165 -3.47 13.09 -2.81
CA ILE A 165 -2.95 11.93 -3.55
C ILE A 165 -3.87 10.73 -3.37
N GLU A 166 -4.34 10.17 -4.49
CA GLU A 166 -5.14 8.94 -4.53
C GLU A 166 -4.39 7.74 -3.95
N CYS A 167 -5.09 6.90 -3.17
CA CYS A 167 -4.53 5.69 -2.57
C CYS A 167 -3.88 4.76 -3.61
N ALA A 168 -4.55 4.60 -4.75
CA ALA A 168 -4.11 3.74 -5.84
C ALA A 168 -2.82 4.22 -6.53
N LYS A 169 -2.40 5.48 -6.34
CA LYS A 169 -1.09 5.91 -6.85
C LYS A 169 0.02 5.18 -6.07
N CYS A 170 -0.06 5.12 -4.75
CA CYS A 170 0.91 4.40 -3.91
C CYS A 170 0.70 2.88 -3.91
N HIS A 171 -0.56 2.44 -3.77
CA HIS A 171 -0.94 1.06 -3.50
C HIS A 171 -1.41 0.28 -4.74
N GLY A 172 -1.31 0.86 -5.94
CA GLY A 172 -1.91 0.30 -7.16
C GLY A 172 -0.95 0.05 -8.33
N TYR A 173 0.37 0.17 -8.13
CA TYR A 173 1.34 -0.01 -9.23
C TYR A 173 1.31 -1.44 -9.79
N LYS A 174 1.42 -2.44 -8.92
CA LYS A 174 1.10 -3.83 -9.29
C LYS A 174 -0.37 -4.04 -8.98
N VAL A 175 -1.16 -4.24 -10.02
CA VAL A 175 -2.61 -4.40 -9.90
C VAL A 175 -2.91 -5.51 -8.89
N HIS A 176 -3.74 -5.20 -7.89
CA HIS A 176 -4.11 -6.11 -6.79
C HIS A 176 -2.97 -6.57 -5.86
N GLN A 177 -1.82 -5.87 -5.85
CA GLN A 177 -0.81 -5.97 -4.79
C GLN A 177 -0.75 -4.63 -4.04
N PHE A 178 -1.36 -4.60 -2.85
CA PHE A 178 -1.63 -3.35 -2.12
C PHE A 178 -0.48 -2.85 -1.24
N GLN A 179 0.66 -3.52 -1.20
CA GLN A 179 1.83 -3.02 -0.47
C GLN A 179 2.58 -2.00 -1.33
N PRO A 180 2.84 -0.77 -0.83
CA PRO A 180 3.54 0.23 -1.61
C PRO A 180 5.02 -0.14 -1.72
N GLU A 181 5.57 -0.05 -2.93
CA GLU A 181 6.99 -0.28 -3.17
C GLU A 181 7.80 1.03 -3.05
N GLN A 182 9.06 0.92 -2.64
CA GLN A 182 9.96 2.07 -2.43
C GLN A 182 10.01 3.04 -3.62
N ARG A 183 10.03 2.51 -4.84
CA ARG A 183 10.13 3.32 -6.08
C ARG A 183 9.03 4.38 -6.19
N TYR A 184 7.86 4.14 -5.60
CA TYR A 184 6.75 5.08 -5.68
C TYR A 184 7.07 6.39 -4.97
N CYS A 185 7.81 6.31 -3.86
CA CYS A 185 8.25 7.50 -3.14
C CYS A 185 9.06 8.44 -4.05
N LEU A 186 9.89 7.88 -4.93
CA LEU A 186 10.79 8.63 -5.82
C LEU A 186 10.08 9.28 -7.02
N GLU A 187 8.84 8.88 -7.35
CA GLU A 187 8.05 9.55 -8.39
C GLU A 187 7.83 11.04 -8.03
N CYS A 188 7.62 11.31 -6.74
CA CYS A 188 7.43 12.65 -6.18
C CYS A 188 8.68 13.17 -5.45
N HIS A 189 9.34 12.35 -4.63
CA HIS A 189 10.52 12.71 -3.84
C HIS A 189 11.81 12.47 -4.62
N LYS A 190 11.98 13.20 -5.72
CA LYS A 190 13.15 13.08 -6.60
C LYS A 190 14.45 13.45 -5.88
N GLY A 191 15.53 12.71 -6.13
CA GLY A 191 16.83 12.96 -5.48
C GLY A 191 16.85 12.57 -4.00
N LYS A 192 15.99 11.62 -3.58
CA LYS A 192 15.92 11.08 -2.21
C LYS A 192 16.23 9.58 -2.17
N GLU A 193 17.05 9.13 -3.10
CA GLU A 193 17.64 7.82 -3.07
C GLU A 193 18.49 7.66 -1.81
N VAL A 194 18.44 6.46 -1.23
CA VAL A 194 19.27 6.14 -0.07
C VAL A 194 20.66 5.75 -0.59
N HIS A 195 21.68 6.39 -0.03
CA HIS A 195 23.08 6.14 -0.33
C HIS A 195 23.76 5.39 0.81
N GLY A 196 24.95 4.87 0.51
CA GLY A 196 25.86 4.25 1.46
C GLY A 196 25.84 2.73 1.35
N GLU A 197 27.01 2.14 1.52
CA GLU A 197 27.25 0.72 1.28
C GLU A 197 26.29 -0.17 2.07
N GLY A 198 25.52 -0.98 1.36
CA GLY A 198 24.52 -1.89 1.90
C GLY A 198 23.18 -1.24 2.22
N MET A 199 23.05 0.09 2.11
CA MET A 199 21.78 0.79 2.25
C MET A 199 21.08 1.02 0.90
N GLU A 200 21.74 0.71 -0.22
CA GLU A 200 21.15 0.80 -1.54
C GLU A 200 19.92 -0.12 -1.64
N GLY A 201 18.76 0.44 -1.97
CA GLY A 201 17.51 -0.33 -2.08
C GLY A 201 16.80 -0.62 -0.75
N LEU A 202 17.23 -0.02 0.37
CA LEU A 202 16.42 0.03 1.59
C LEU A 202 15.13 0.79 1.32
N ALA A 203 13.98 0.19 1.63
CA ALA A 203 12.70 0.87 1.55
C ALA A 203 12.68 2.13 2.42
N CYS A 204 12.04 3.19 1.95
CA CYS A 204 11.94 4.46 2.69
C CYS A 204 11.40 4.25 4.12
N LEU A 205 10.44 3.32 4.26
CA LEU A 205 9.80 2.98 5.53
C LEU A 205 10.66 2.13 6.48
N ASN A 206 11.82 1.62 6.01
CA ASN A 206 12.85 1.12 6.92
C ASN A 206 13.41 2.22 7.83
N CYS A 207 13.27 3.50 7.45
CA CYS A 207 13.75 4.64 8.23
C CYS A 207 12.62 5.60 8.61
N HIS A 208 11.78 5.99 7.65
CA HIS A 208 10.67 6.91 7.83
C HIS A 208 9.46 6.23 8.45
N THR A 209 8.83 6.87 9.44
CA THR A 209 7.64 6.33 10.12
C THR A 209 6.74 7.47 10.60
N ASP A 210 5.43 7.23 10.55
CA ASP A 210 4.39 8.08 11.13
C ASP A 210 4.45 8.19 12.66
N ARG A 211 5.31 7.40 13.31
CA ARG A 211 5.57 7.44 14.76
C ARG A 211 6.48 8.59 15.19
N THR A 212 7.02 9.36 14.25
CA THR A 212 7.78 10.57 14.53
C THR A 212 7.03 11.81 14.04
N PRO A 213 7.08 12.95 14.76
CA PRO A 213 6.31 14.13 14.38
C PRO A 213 6.60 14.67 12.97
N ASP A 214 7.86 14.58 12.54
CA ASP A 214 8.35 15.07 11.25
C ASP A 214 8.70 13.95 10.25
N LEU A 215 8.29 12.72 10.55
CA LEU A 215 8.54 11.50 9.77
C LEU A 215 10.03 11.12 9.62
N LYS A 216 10.96 11.85 10.26
CA LYS A 216 12.39 11.56 10.15
C LYS A 216 12.81 10.45 11.12
N PRO A 217 13.80 9.63 10.74
CA PRO A 217 14.31 8.60 11.65
C PRO A 217 14.94 9.24 12.89
N GLY A 218 14.48 8.84 14.07
CA GLY A 218 15.18 9.10 15.32
C GLY A 218 16.46 8.27 15.45
N THR A 219 17.33 8.61 16.40
CA THR A 219 18.63 7.94 16.63
C THR A 219 18.51 6.42 16.75
N SER A 220 17.52 5.94 17.50
CA SER A 220 17.34 4.51 17.72
C SER A 220 17.01 3.76 16.43
N LYS A 221 16.35 4.40 15.46
CA LYS A 221 16.05 3.79 14.16
C LYS A 221 17.32 3.38 13.42
N CYS A 222 18.35 4.22 13.47
CA CYS A 222 19.67 3.92 12.91
C CYS A 222 20.33 2.77 13.71
N LEU A 223 20.24 2.83 15.03
CA LEU A 223 20.80 1.82 15.94
C LEU A 223 20.10 0.46 15.83
N PHE A 224 18.94 0.36 15.19
CA PHE A 224 18.35 -0.94 14.88
C PHE A 224 19.32 -1.79 14.04
N CYS A 225 19.98 -1.20 13.04
CA CYS A 225 20.99 -1.89 12.25
C CYS A 225 22.41 -1.66 12.80
N HIS A 226 22.73 -0.46 13.25
CA HIS A 226 24.10 -0.08 13.63
C HIS A 226 24.42 -0.30 15.12
N GLY A 227 23.42 -0.55 15.97
CA GLY A 227 23.60 -0.78 17.40
C GLY A 227 23.65 -2.25 17.77
N ASP A 228 23.40 -2.51 19.06
CA ASP A 228 23.43 -3.85 19.65
C ASP A 228 22.06 -4.56 19.64
N GLY A 229 21.98 -5.69 20.35
CA GLY A 229 20.73 -6.45 20.51
C GLY A 229 19.70 -5.77 21.40
N ALA A 230 20.14 -5.08 22.45
CA ALA A 230 19.26 -4.46 23.42
C ALA A 230 18.48 -3.30 22.80
N VAL A 231 19.13 -2.46 21.98
CA VAL A 231 18.44 -1.38 21.26
C VAL A 231 17.41 -1.94 20.30
N ARG A 232 17.72 -3.04 19.59
CA ARG A 232 16.76 -3.69 18.69
C ARG A 232 15.56 -4.22 19.45
N GLU A 233 15.76 -4.94 20.55
CA GLU A 233 14.69 -5.48 21.39
C GLU A 233 13.76 -4.37 21.88
N GLN A 234 14.33 -3.28 22.40
CA GLN A 234 13.54 -2.14 22.87
C GLN A 234 12.68 -1.53 21.77
N LEU A 235 13.21 -1.35 20.55
CA LEU A 235 12.44 -0.76 19.45
C LEU A 235 11.30 -1.63 18.94
N LEU A 236 11.43 -2.95 19.08
CA LEU A 236 10.37 -3.91 18.81
C LEU A 236 9.28 -3.79 19.87
N ILE A 237 9.65 -3.72 21.16
CA ILE A 237 8.72 -3.56 22.28
C ILE A 237 7.94 -2.23 22.16
N ASP A 238 8.66 -1.15 21.90
CA ASP A 238 8.08 0.19 21.79
C ASP A 238 7.21 0.34 20.54
N ASN A 239 7.21 -0.68 19.65
CA ASN A 239 6.61 -0.61 18.34
C ASN A 239 7.03 0.71 17.67
N THR A 240 8.32 0.91 17.40
CA THR A 240 8.84 2.11 16.71
C THR A 240 9.38 1.80 15.31
N ILE A 241 9.41 0.52 14.96
CA ILE A 241 9.70 0.01 13.61
C ILE A 241 8.53 -0.82 13.08
N ASP A 242 8.30 -0.76 11.77
CA ASP A 242 7.45 -1.74 11.11
C ASP A 242 8.21 -3.07 11.05
N VAL A 243 7.68 -4.07 11.76
CA VAL A 243 8.26 -5.40 11.87
C VAL A 243 7.63 -6.40 10.93
N LYS A 244 6.51 -6.03 10.27
CA LYS A 244 5.72 -6.90 9.40
C LYS A 244 6.20 -6.80 7.95
N TYR A 245 6.35 -5.58 7.43
CA TYR A 245 6.60 -5.39 5.99
C TYR A 245 7.97 -4.78 5.68
N PHE A 246 8.43 -3.82 6.48
CA PHE A 246 9.68 -3.09 6.23
C PHE A 246 10.72 -3.33 7.33
N LYS A 247 10.84 -4.58 7.78
CA LYS A 247 11.89 -4.99 8.71
C LYS A 247 13.16 -5.33 7.93
N PRO A 248 14.33 -4.75 8.28
CA PRO A 248 15.61 -5.18 7.72
C PRO A 248 15.88 -6.67 7.96
N SER A 249 16.46 -7.37 6.98
CA SER A 249 16.83 -8.79 7.12
C SER A 249 17.99 -8.98 8.10
N ALA A 250 18.10 -10.17 8.68
CA ALA A 250 19.22 -10.49 9.59
C ALA A 250 20.58 -10.35 8.89
N GLU A 251 20.67 -10.76 7.62
CA GLU A 251 21.88 -10.60 6.81
C GLU A 251 22.27 -9.13 6.68
N LEU A 252 21.31 -8.25 6.39
CA LEU A 252 21.55 -6.82 6.28
C LEU A 252 22.00 -6.21 7.61
N ILE A 253 21.34 -6.60 8.71
CA ILE A 253 21.73 -6.16 10.06
C ILE A 253 23.16 -6.61 10.39
N ASN A 254 23.54 -7.83 10.00
CA ASN A 254 24.89 -8.35 10.28
C ASN A 254 25.97 -7.67 9.44
N LYS A 255 25.66 -7.29 8.20
CA LYS A 255 26.56 -6.52 7.32
C LYS A 255 26.74 -5.07 7.76
N ALA A 256 25.78 -4.50 8.49
CA ALA A 256 25.84 -3.11 8.91
C ALA A 256 27.02 -2.83 9.87
N THR A 257 27.78 -1.76 9.60
CA THR A 257 28.85 -1.30 10.49
C THR A 257 28.30 -1.00 11.88
N LYS A 258 28.84 -1.64 12.90
CA LYS A 258 28.42 -1.43 14.29
C LYS A 258 29.07 -0.18 14.86
N ILE A 259 28.25 0.67 15.46
CA ILE A 259 28.69 1.92 16.08
C ILE A 259 28.63 1.78 17.59
N ASP A 260 29.70 2.24 18.22
CA ASP A 260 29.79 2.39 19.66
C ASP A 260 29.59 3.87 20.00
N ARG A 261 28.52 4.18 20.73
CA ARG A 261 28.15 5.55 21.13
C ARG A 261 27.95 5.57 22.64
N PRO A 262 29.02 5.84 23.41
CA PRO A 262 28.95 5.90 24.87
C PRO A 262 27.93 6.95 25.33
N LYS A 263 27.22 6.68 26.43
CA LYS A 263 26.20 7.59 26.97
C LYS A 263 26.79 8.94 27.43
N ASP A 264 28.04 8.93 27.89
CA ASP A 264 28.77 10.12 28.36
C ASP A 264 29.55 10.83 27.24
N ALA A 265 29.41 10.38 25.99
CA ALA A 265 30.08 11.01 24.87
C ALA A 265 29.49 12.40 24.60
N PRO A 266 30.31 13.41 24.24
CA PRO A 266 29.82 14.79 24.08
C PRO A 266 28.82 14.95 22.92
N MET A 267 28.95 14.10 21.89
CA MET A 267 28.12 14.16 20.68
C MET A 267 26.87 13.27 20.82
N GLN A 268 25.97 13.64 21.75
CA GLN A 268 24.65 13.00 21.88
C GLN A 268 23.60 13.53 20.87
N PHE A 269 24.03 14.15 19.78
CA PHE A 269 23.14 14.66 18.73
C PHE A 269 22.37 13.54 18.01
N PHE A 270 21.35 13.94 17.24
CA PHE A 270 20.74 13.06 16.24
C PHE A 270 21.77 12.68 15.19
N CYS A 271 21.77 11.41 14.74
CA CYS A 271 22.68 10.92 13.70
C CYS A 271 22.60 11.79 12.44
N SER A 272 21.38 12.24 12.11
CA SER A 272 21.07 13.08 10.95
C SER A 272 21.72 14.47 10.98
N THR A 273 22.34 14.86 12.10
CA THR A 273 23.12 16.11 12.20
C THR A 273 24.32 16.03 11.27
N CYS A 274 25.06 14.93 11.33
CA CYS A 274 26.27 14.71 10.52
C CYS A 274 26.03 13.76 9.34
N HIS A 275 25.27 12.69 9.55
CA HIS A 275 25.01 11.68 8.52
C HIS A 275 23.80 12.05 7.67
N LYS A 276 23.93 12.09 6.33
CA LYS A 276 22.81 12.35 5.41
C LYS A 276 22.58 11.15 4.50
N PRO A 277 21.66 10.22 4.85
CA PRO A 277 21.38 9.03 4.04
C PRO A 277 20.93 9.33 2.60
N HIS A 278 20.27 10.47 2.39
CA HIS A 278 19.83 10.96 1.06
C HIS A 278 20.86 11.85 0.36
N GLY A 279 22.10 11.85 0.83
CA GLY A 279 23.20 12.60 0.25
C GLY A 279 24.51 12.04 0.77
N GLN A 280 25.29 12.87 1.45
CA GLN A 280 26.56 12.44 2.03
C GLN A 280 26.34 11.67 3.35
N VAL A 281 26.37 10.35 3.24
CA VAL A 281 26.13 9.43 4.37
C VAL A 281 27.18 9.60 5.46
N ARG A 282 28.47 9.65 5.09
CA ARG A 282 29.56 9.85 6.05
C ARG A 282 30.03 11.30 5.97
N PRO A 283 30.06 12.03 7.11
CA PRO A 283 30.52 13.41 7.10
C PRO A 283 31.92 13.51 6.52
N ASP A 284 32.22 14.66 5.92
CA ASP A 284 33.60 14.98 5.58
C ASP A 284 34.41 15.13 6.89
N ASP A 285 35.69 14.76 6.86
CA ASP A 285 36.47 14.59 8.09
C ASP A 285 36.71 15.92 8.82
N ILE A 286 37.14 16.96 8.09
CA ILE A 286 37.62 18.21 8.70
C ILE A 286 36.54 19.29 8.69
N GLY A 287 35.86 19.51 7.56
CA GLY A 287 34.89 20.60 7.40
C GLY A 287 33.66 20.45 8.30
N THR A 288 33.12 19.23 8.43
CA THR A 288 31.98 18.95 9.32
C THR A 288 32.35 19.18 10.79
N CYS A 289 33.59 18.87 11.20
CA CYS A 289 34.03 19.12 12.57
C CYS A 289 34.18 20.62 12.82
N LEU A 290 34.88 21.32 11.93
CA LEU A 290 35.14 22.75 12.07
C LEU A 290 33.88 23.62 11.95
N SER A 291 32.80 23.12 11.33
CA SER A 291 31.53 23.87 11.29
C SER A 291 30.93 24.15 12.68
N CYS A 292 31.22 23.28 13.65
CA CYS A 292 30.81 23.46 15.06
C CYS A 292 32.00 23.80 15.97
N HIS A 293 33.21 23.38 15.60
CA HIS A 293 34.44 23.56 16.35
C HIS A 293 35.44 24.49 15.62
N PRO A 294 35.08 25.77 15.38
CA PRO A 294 35.79 26.63 14.43
C PRO A 294 37.19 27.09 14.89
N ASN A 295 37.58 26.78 16.12
CA ASN A 295 38.86 27.20 16.70
C ASN A 295 39.77 26.04 17.11
N GLU A 296 39.33 24.78 16.95
CA GLU A 296 40.12 23.62 17.42
C GLU A 296 41.42 23.45 16.63
N ASP A 297 41.44 23.87 15.37
CA ASP A 297 42.65 23.95 14.52
C ASP A 297 43.75 24.82 15.14
N LYS A 298 43.37 25.83 15.93
CA LYS A 298 44.28 26.77 16.60
C LYS A 298 44.65 26.35 18.02
N VAL A 299 44.04 25.31 18.56
CA VAL A 299 44.31 24.84 19.93
C VAL A 299 45.58 24.00 19.97
N GLY A 300 46.48 24.35 20.88
CA GLY A 300 47.70 23.59 21.13
C GLY A 300 48.57 23.39 19.89
N LYS A 301 48.69 22.12 19.46
CA LYS A 301 49.47 21.73 18.28
C LYS A 301 48.62 21.12 17.16
N HIS A 302 47.29 21.28 17.20
CA HIS A 302 46.42 20.77 16.15
C HIS A 302 46.80 21.32 14.77
N LYS A 303 47.16 22.60 14.66
CA LYS A 303 47.63 23.20 13.40
C LYS A 303 48.77 22.40 12.75
N VAL A 304 49.77 21.99 13.53
CA VAL A 304 50.91 21.21 13.01
C VAL A 304 50.44 19.83 12.53
N HIS A 305 49.55 19.18 13.28
CA HIS A 305 49.04 17.87 12.88
C HIS A 305 48.15 17.94 11.63
N ILE A 306 47.34 19.00 11.48
CA ILE A 306 46.38 19.13 10.39
C ILE A 306 47.02 19.69 9.12
N GLU A 307 47.82 20.75 9.23
CA GLU A 307 48.41 21.45 8.07
C GLU A 307 49.76 20.85 7.66
N ASP A 308 50.69 20.65 8.61
CA ASP A 308 52.05 20.23 8.27
C ASP A 308 52.14 18.70 8.07
N ALA A 309 51.42 17.93 8.90
CA ALA A 309 51.43 16.47 8.87
C ALA A 309 50.24 15.87 8.09
N GLU A 310 49.30 16.69 7.62
CA GLU A 310 48.10 16.28 6.88
C GLU A 310 47.27 15.18 7.58
N ILE A 311 47.30 15.15 8.92
CA ILE A 311 46.58 14.18 9.74
C ILE A 311 45.15 14.64 9.96
N LYS A 312 44.22 13.73 9.67
CA LYS A 312 42.79 13.95 9.88
C LYS A 312 42.40 13.89 11.36
N CYS A 313 41.36 14.62 11.75
CA CYS A 313 40.85 14.64 13.12
C CYS A 313 40.50 13.21 13.61
N THR A 314 39.91 12.40 12.73
CA THR A 314 39.48 11.04 13.05
C THR A 314 40.60 10.05 13.32
N HIS A 315 41.85 10.37 12.97
CA HIS A 315 43.01 9.54 13.29
C HIS A 315 43.21 9.44 14.81
N CYS A 316 43.02 10.56 15.53
CA CYS A 316 43.12 10.60 16.98
C CYS A 316 41.74 10.54 17.66
N HIS A 317 40.76 11.26 17.11
CA HIS A 317 39.41 11.36 17.68
C HIS A 317 38.49 10.30 17.08
N LYS A 318 38.25 9.22 17.82
CA LYS A 318 37.25 8.21 17.42
C LYS A 318 35.86 8.85 17.33
N PRO A 319 35.19 8.86 16.15
CA PRO A 319 33.82 9.35 16.02
C PRO A 319 32.87 8.71 17.02
N HIS A 320 31.82 9.43 17.41
CA HIS A 320 30.85 9.07 18.45
C HIS A 320 31.37 9.04 19.90
N SER A 321 32.69 8.95 20.14
CA SER A 321 33.29 9.07 21.49
C SER A 321 34.03 10.40 21.68
N TRP A 322 34.80 10.81 20.66
CA TRP A 322 35.53 12.07 20.48
C TRP A 322 36.55 12.46 21.56
N LYS A 323 36.66 11.70 22.65
CA LYS A 323 37.60 11.99 23.75
C LYS A 323 38.95 11.30 23.54
N VAL A 324 40.03 12.09 23.48
CA VAL A 324 41.40 11.60 23.59
C VAL A 324 41.85 11.75 25.04
N THR A 325 41.93 10.64 25.78
CA THR A 325 42.35 10.67 27.19
C THR A 325 43.88 10.69 27.30
N LYS A 326 44.42 11.11 28.46
CA LYS A 326 45.87 10.99 28.75
C LYS A 326 46.41 9.57 28.61
N LYS A 327 45.56 8.56 28.85
CA LYS A 327 45.93 7.16 28.66
C LYS A 327 46.06 6.84 27.17
N LEU A 328 45.11 7.31 26.37
CA LEU A 328 45.06 7.08 24.93
C LEU A 328 46.14 7.87 24.17
N SER A 329 46.48 9.08 24.61
CA SER A 329 47.57 9.86 23.99
C SER A 329 48.92 9.17 24.09
N LYS A 330 49.18 8.43 25.18
CA LYS A 330 50.41 7.65 25.36
C LYS A 330 50.56 6.51 24.36
N THR A 331 49.48 6.08 23.71
CA THR A 331 49.51 5.04 22.67
C THR A 331 49.40 5.63 21.27
N LEU A 332 48.48 6.57 21.04
CA LEU A 332 48.24 7.14 19.70
C LEU A 332 49.40 8.05 19.24
N CYS A 333 49.91 8.94 20.11
CA CYS A 333 50.90 9.92 19.68
C CYS A 333 52.25 9.27 19.34
N ILE A 334 52.56 8.13 19.98
CA ILE A 334 53.82 7.41 19.77
C ILE A 334 53.87 6.62 18.46
N GLU A 335 52.78 6.58 17.71
CA GLU A 335 52.75 5.96 16.37
C GLU A 335 53.61 6.74 15.36
N CYS A 336 53.80 8.04 15.58
CA CYS A 336 54.52 8.92 14.65
C CYS A 336 55.75 9.61 15.27
N HIS A 337 55.72 9.96 16.55
CA HIS A 337 56.81 10.70 17.20
C HIS A 337 56.93 10.38 18.70
N GLU A 338 58.05 10.70 19.34
CA GLU A 338 58.21 10.52 20.80
C GLU A 338 57.10 11.21 21.60
N TYR A 339 56.64 10.60 22.69
CA TYR A 339 55.53 11.12 23.48
C TYR A 339 55.84 12.52 24.03
N ARG A 340 54.94 13.46 23.75
CA ARG A 340 54.96 14.82 24.29
C ARG A 340 53.61 15.07 24.97
N ASP A 341 53.62 15.51 26.23
CA ASP A 341 52.37 15.77 26.96
C ASP A 341 51.60 16.92 26.30
N PRO A 342 50.36 16.68 25.78
CA PRO A 342 49.56 17.72 25.15
C PRO A 342 49.29 18.92 26.07
N GLY A 343 49.23 18.69 27.39
CA GLY A 343 49.01 19.74 28.40
C GLY A 343 50.08 20.83 28.39
N ASN A 344 51.29 20.54 27.93
CA ASN A 344 52.36 21.54 27.81
C ASN A 344 52.15 22.54 26.67
N PHE A 345 51.19 22.28 25.79
CA PHE A 345 50.92 23.11 24.61
C PHE A 345 49.56 23.80 24.66
N LEU A 346 48.71 23.44 25.63
CA LEU A 346 47.46 24.15 25.90
C LEU A 346 47.80 25.40 26.71
N LYS A 347 47.62 26.58 26.13
CA LYS A 347 47.79 27.86 26.81
C LYS A 347 46.59 28.22 27.65
#